data_AF-A0AAN6QM86-F1
#
_entry.id   AF-A0AAN6QM86-F1
#
_cell.length_a   1.000
_cell.length_b   1.000
_cell.length_c   1.000
_cell.angle_alpha   90.00
_cell.angle_beta   90.00
_cell.angle_gamma   90.00
#
_symmetry.space_group_name_H-M   'P 1'
#
loop_
_entity.id
_entity.type
_entity.pdbx_description
1 polymer ?
#
loop_
_entity_poly.entity_id
_entity_poly.type
_entity_poly.pdbx_seq_one_letter_code
_entity_poly.pdbx_strand_id
1 'polypeptide(L)'
;MDTLPAFFKGELSDYSTDKLPDFVPIGASPMLTAADVQKLCQSSDPHIAAAEAQCRAGNSTYASASIDQLVQDGTPAESLQLCLLEATCSGDTALVRKLLSLGVPVNMNLMEPAIKRRSLDLLLLFLEYGLDINKEVEWCFPPPLSLALDTGADELVIAWFLDHGADPDARCQMDMTPLSIAMQFAPLSIIKMLFVHTSAPQNGQLLHYAARRTSRDSDEVIDLVLQHCKNLEVNDIMYHNHAFSFEIRKCVGLGTALHEAD
;
A
#
# COMPACT_ATOMS: atom_id res chain seq x y z
N MET A 1 34.91 -3.40 3.34
CA MET A 1 34.67 -4.85 3.51
C MET A 1 33.22 -5.00 3.92
N ASP A 2 32.57 -6.02 3.36
CA ASP A 2 31.19 -6.49 3.60
C ASP A 2 30.06 -5.73 2.92
N THR A 3 29.20 -6.30 2.06
CA THR A 3 29.26 -7.45 1.13
C THR A 3 27.98 -7.31 0.30
N LEU A 4 28.09 -7.02 -1.00
CA LEU A 4 26.96 -7.08 -1.93
C LEU A 4 26.46 -8.53 -2.05
N PRO A 5 25.15 -8.77 -2.25
CA PRO A 5 24.60 -10.10 -2.51
C PRO A 5 25.30 -10.78 -3.70
N ALA A 6 25.49 -12.09 -3.62
CA ALA A 6 26.28 -12.92 -4.53
C ALA A 6 25.79 -13.00 -6.00
N PHE A 7 24.82 -12.17 -6.40
CA PHE A 7 24.33 -12.09 -7.79
C PHE A 7 25.26 -11.35 -8.75
N PHE A 8 26.22 -10.56 -8.26
CA PHE A 8 27.08 -9.71 -9.10
C PHE A 8 28.53 -10.21 -9.28
N LYS A 9 28.86 -11.45 -8.90
CA LYS A 9 30.20 -12.04 -9.10
C LYS A 9 30.21 -13.12 -10.20
N GLY A 10 29.63 -12.81 -11.35
CA GLY A 10 29.86 -13.56 -12.60
C GLY A 10 30.90 -12.83 -13.44
N GLU A 11 32.05 -13.46 -13.67
CA GLU A 11 33.13 -12.94 -14.51
C GLU A 11 32.65 -12.69 -15.95
N LEU A 12 32.86 -11.46 -16.44
CA LEU A 12 32.63 -11.07 -17.83
C LEU A 12 33.76 -11.60 -18.72
N SER A 13 33.76 -12.90 -19.01
CA SER A 13 34.68 -13.47 -20.01
C SER A 13 34.08 -14.70 -20.70
N ASP A 14 33.12 -14.47 -21.58
CA ASP A 14 32.89 -15.18 -22.86
C ASP A 14 31.43 -14.95 -23.30
N TYR A 15 31.18 -13.82 -23.95
CA TYR A 15 29.97 -13.67 -24.76
C TYR A 15 30.32 -13.88 -26.23
N SER A 16 30.42 -15.15 -26.60
CA SER A 16 30.25 -15.56 -28.00
C SER A 16 28.82 -15.18 -28.42
N THR A 17 28.72 -14.23 -29.33
CA THR A 17 27.48 -13.93 -30.04
C THR A 17 27.13 -15.12 -30.91
N ASP A 18 26.33 -16.07 -30.42
CA ASP A 18 25.43 -16.93 -31.22
C ASP A 18 24.82 -18.08 -30.40
N LYS A 19 24.06 -17.72 -29.35
CA LYS A 19 22.81 -18.38 -28.93
C LYS A 19 22.39 -17.84 -27.57
N LEU A 20 21.28 -17.11 -27.54
CA LEU A 20 20.53 -16.94 -26.30
C LEU A 20 20.17 -18.34 -25.77
N PRO A 21 20.26 -18.61 -24.46
CA PRO A 21 19.78 -19.86 -23.91
C PRO A 21 18.30 -20.04 -24.27
N ASP A 22 17.91 -21.27 -24.64
CA ASP A 22 16.52 -21.60 -24.92
C ASP A 22 15.71 -21.44 -23.63
N PHE A 23 14.99 -20.31 -23.51
CA PHE A 23 14.04 -20.10 -22.44
C PHE A 23 12.84 -21.01 -22.67
N VAL A 24 12.73 -22.08 -21.89
CA VAL A 24 11.49 -22.84 -21.78
C VAL A 24 10.48 -21.92 -21.09
N PRO A 25 9.34 -21.59 -21.73
CA PRO A 25 8.29 -20.85 -21.06
C PRO A 25 7.92 -21.62 -19.79
N ILE A 26 7.97 -20.97 -18.63
CA ILE A 26 7.35 -21.52 -17.43
C ILE A 26 5.88 -21.69 -17.84
N GLY A 27 5.45 -22.95 -18.04
CA GLY A 27 4.08 -23.26 -18.43
C GLY A 27 3.13 -22.51 -17.49
N ALA A 28 2.00 -22.05 -18.01
CA ALA A 28 1.05 -21.24 -17.25
C ALA A 28 0.86 -21.83 -15.86
N SER A 29 1.43 -21.15 -14.85
CA SER A 29 1.18 -21.55 -13.47
C SER A 29 -0.32 -21.43 -13.28
N PRO A 30 -1.00 -22.45 -12.75
CA PRO A 30 -2.43 -22.36 -12.52
C PRO A 30 -2.68 -21.09 -11.72
N MET A 31 -3.54 -20.21 -12.26
CA MET A 31 -4.01 -19.04 -11.53
C MET A 31 -4.61 -19.55 -10.23
N LEU A 32 -3.97 -19.24 -9.10
CA LEU A 32 -4.46 -19.63 -7.80
C LEU A 32 -5.86 -19.05 -7.63
N THR A 33 -6.83 -19.89 -7.25
CA THR A 33 -8.15 -19.38 -6.91
C THR A 33 -8.08 -18.66 -5.56
N ALA A 34 -9.05 -17.79 -5.26
CA ALA A 34 -9.13 -17.15 -3.95
C ALA A 34 -9.13 -18.18 -2.80
N ALA A 35 -9.69 -19.38 -3.03
CA ALA A 35 -9.67 -20.48 -2.08
C ALA A 35 -8.28 -21.11 -1.92
N ASP A 36 -7.48 -21.17 -2.99
CA ASP A 36 -6.10 -21.68 -2.94
C ASP A 36 -5.19 -20.70 -2.21
N VAL A 37 -5.34 -19.39 -2.47
CA VAL A 37 -4.65 -18.33 -1.72
C VAL A 37 -5.05 -18.38 -0.24
N GLN A 38 -6.34 -18.55 0.05
CA GLN A 38 -6.83 -18.63 1.43
C GLN A 38 -6.32 -19.87 2.17
N LYS A 39 -6.13 -21.01 1.49
CA LYS A 39 -5.47 -22.19 2.08
C LYS A 39 -3.99 -21.96 2.36
N LEU A 40 -3.30 -21.22 1.50
CA LEU A 40 -1.89 -20.88 1.69
C LEU A 40 -1.68 -19.90 2.86
N CYS A 41 -2.69 -19.10 3.21
CA CYS A 41 -2.66 -18.15 4.32
C CYS A 41 -3.06 -18.75 5.68
N GLN A 42 -3.57 -19.98 5.74
CA GLN A 42 -3.98 -20.60 7.01
C GLN A 42 -2.77 -21.01 7.85
N SER A 43 -2.86 -20.81 9.16
CA SER A 43 -1.86 -21.39 10.06
C SER A 43 -1.84 -22.91 9.93
N SER A 44 -0.64 -23.48 9.91
CA SER A 44 -0.45 -24.95 9.95
C SER A 44 -0.85 -25.54 11.30
N ASP A 45 -0.94 -24.72 12.35
CA ASP A 45 -1.37 -25.14 13.68
C ASP A 45 -2.91 -25.10 13.79
N PRO A 46 -3.57 -26.24 14.05
CA PRO A 46 -5.03 -26.30 14.14
C PRO A 46 -5.61 -25.47 15.29
N HIS A 47 -4.86 -25.22 16.37
CA HIS A 47 -5.31 -24.39 17.49
C HIS A 47 -5.31 -22.91 17.11
N ILE A 48 -4.30 -22.46 16.38
CA ILE A 48 -4.24 -21.09 15.84
C ILE A 48 -5.32 -20.90 14.78
N ALA A 49 -5.49 -21.86 13.86
CA ALA A 49 -6.55 -21.80 12.85
C ALA A 49 -7.96 -21.73 13.47
N ALA A 50 -8.18 -22.41 14.61
CA ALA A 50 -9.44 -22.32 15.35
C ALA A 50 -9.62 -20.92 15.97
N ALA A 51 -8.58 -20.33 16.54
CA ALA A 51 -8.63 -18.97 17.06
C ALA A 51 -8.87 -17.93 15.95
N GLU A 52 -8.20 -18.07 14.80
CA GLU A 52 -8.43 -17.24 13.61
C GLU A 52 -9.89 -17.32 13.13
N ALA A 53 -10.45 -18.52 13.05
CA ALA A 53 -11.84 -18.72 12.66
C ALA A 53 -12.82 -18.06 13.64
N GLN A 54 -12.51 -18.06 14.94
CA GLN A 54 -13.31 -17.35 15.95
C GLN A 54 -13.20 -15.83 15.81
N CYS A 55 -12.01 -15.30 15.51
CA CYS A 55 -11.80 -13.88 15.22
C CYS A 55 -12.62 -13.45 13.99
N ARG A 56 -12.57 -14.26 12.92
CA ARG A 56 -13.32 -14.03 11.67
C ARG A 56 -14.83 -14.05 11.89
N ALA A 57 -15.31 -14.96 12.74
CA ALA A 57 -16.73 -15.05 13.09
C ALA A 57 -17.23 -13.90 13.99
N GLY A 58 -16.34 -13.03 14.49
CA GLY A 58 -16.69 -11.96 15.43
C GLY A 58 -17.03 -12.48 16.83
N ASN A 59 -16.60 -13.69 17.18
CA ASN A 59 -16.87 -14.32 18.47
C ASN A 59 -15.82 -13.90 19.51
N SER A 60 -15.81 -12.62 19.88
CA SER A 60 -14.80 -11.96 20.73
C SER A 60 -14.42 -12.73 22.00
N THR A 61 -15.40 -13.27 22.71
CA THR A 61 -15.20 -13.99 23.98
C THR A 61 -14.46 -15.31 23.78
N TYR A 62 -14.88 -16.10 22.79
CA TYR A 62 -14.24 -17.37 22.45
C TYR A 62 -12.86 -17.15 21.85
N ALA A 63 -12.73 -16.19 20.93
CA ALA A 63 -11.45 -15.80 20.34
C ALA A 63 -10.45 -15.40 21.43
N SER A 64 -10.87 -14.53 22.36
CA SER A 64 -10.05 -14.09 23.48
C SER A 64 -9.60 -15.26 24.36
N ALA A 65 -10.49 -16.20 24.68
CA ALA A 65 -10.15 -17.37 25.51
C ALA A 65 -9.16 -18.31 24.80
N SER A 66 -9.34 -18.54 23.49
CA SER A 66 -8.42 -19.34 22.69
C SER A 66 -7.05 -18.68 22.58
N ILE A 67 -7.00 -17.36 22.41
CA ILE A 67 -5.75 -16.60 22.40
C ILE A 67 -5.04 -16.68 23.76
N ASP A 68 -5.77 -16.60 24.88
CA ASP A 68 -5.17 -16.75 26.22
C ASP A 68 -4.54 -18.14 26.42
N GLN A 69 -5.18 -19.20 25.91
CA GLN A 69 -4.60 -20.55 25.94
C GLN A 69 -3.33 -20.63 25.07
N LEU A 70 -3.37 -20.12 23.83
CA LEU A 70 -2.20 -20.13 22.94
C LEU A 70 -0.99 -19.40 23.54
N VAL A 71 -1.22 -18.29 24.23
CA VAL A 71 -0.18 -17.53 24.93
C VAL A 71 0.38 -18.33 26.12
N GLN A 72 -0.49 -19.02 26.89
CA GLN A 72 -0.05 -19.90 27.98
C GLN A 72 0.79 -21.08 27.48
N ASP A 73 0.46 -21.60 26.30
CA ASP A 73 1.19 -22.68 25.63
C ASP A 73 2.54 -22.21 25.03
N GLY A 74 2.85 -20.92 25.12
CA GLY A 74 4.12 -20.34 24.67
C GLY A 74 4.18 -20.08 23.16
N THR A 75 3.02 -19.90 22.51
CA THR A 75 2.94 -19.54 21.10
C THR A 75 3.58 -18.17 20.88
N PRO A 76 4.48 -18.01 19.89
CA PRO A 76 5.10 -16.71 19.60
C PRO A 76 4.06 -15.72 19.07
N ALA A 77 4.23 -14.44 19.43
CA ALA A 77 3.27 -13.39 19.10
C ALA A 77 3.11 -13.21 17.58
N GLU A 78 4.17 -13.43 16.80
CA GLU A 78 4.16 -13.34 15.33
C GLU A 78 3.17 -14.34 14.69
N SER A 79 2.92 -15.49 15.33
CA SER A 79 1.95 -16.48 14.83
C SER A 79 0.51 -16.03 14.97
N LEU A 80 0.23 -14.97 15.75
CA LEU A 80 -1.11 -14.41 15.93
C LEU A 80 -1.41 -13.26 14.95
N GLN A 81 -0.54 -13.01 13.96
CA GLN A 81 -0.73 -11.93 13.00
C GLN A 81 -2.05 -12.04 12.24
N LEU A 82 -2.44 -13.25 11.86
CA LEU A 82 -3.71 -13.47 11.16
C LEU A 82 -4.92 -13.27 12.08
N CYS A 83 -4.83 -13.65 13.36
CA CYS A 83 -5.84 -13.32 14.37
C CYS A 83 -6.03 -11.80 14.49
N LEU A 84 -4.94 -11.02 14.46
CA LEU A 84 -4.98 -9.56 14.51
C LEU A 84 -5.67 -8.97 13.27
N LEU A 85 -5.35 -9.48 12.08
CA LEU A 85 -6.01 -9.08 10.85
C LEU A 85 -7.51 -9.39 10.89
N GLU A 86 -7.90 -10.60 11.28
CA GLU A 86 -9.31 -11.02 11.35
C GLU A 86 -10.10 -10.25 12.42
N ALA A 87 -9.48 -9.93 13.56
CA ALA A 87 -10.05 -9.05 14.58
C ALA A 87 -10.27 -7.63 14.04
N THR A 88 -9.35 -7.13 13.20
CA THR A 88 -9.49 -5.83 12.54
C THR A 88 -10.61 -5.86 11.50
N CYS A 89 -10.70 -6.92 10.69
CA CYS A 89 -11.76 -7.13 9.71
C CYS A 89 -13.15 -7.20 10.36
N SER A 90 -13.27 -7.85 11.53
CA SER A 90 -14.53 -7.90 12.30
C SER A 90 -14.82 -6.61 13.07
N GLY A 91 -13.81 -5.76 13.29
CA GLY A 91 -13.92 -4.46 13.97
C GLY A 91 -13.87 -4.54 15.49
N ASP A 92 -13.42 -5.67 16.04
CA ASP A 92 -13.32 -5.87 17.48
C ASP A 92 -12.10 -5.14 18.04
N THR A 93 -12.30 -3.85 18.34
CA THR A 93 -11.23 -2.97 18.85
C THR A 93 -10.66 -3.46 20.19
N ALA A 94 -11.47 -4.14 21.02
CA ALA A 94 -11.01 -4.68 22.29
C ALA A 94 -10.05 -5.86 22.07
N LEU A 95 -10.39 -6.76 21.14
CA LEU A 95 -9.54 -7.89 20.79
C LEU A 95 -8.27 -7.44 20.06
N VAL A 96 -8.37 -6.47 19.16
CA VAL A 96 -7.20 -5.84 18.50
C VAL A 96 -6.26 -5.25 19.55
N ARG A 97 -6.78 -4.46 20.49
CA ARG A 97 -5.97 -3.88 21.57
C ARG A 97 -5.28 -4.96 22.41
N LYS A 98 -5.99 -6.06 22.72
CA LYS A 98 -5.44 -7.19 23.45
C LYS A 98 -4.28 -7.84 22.68
N LEU A 99 -4.49 -8.17 21.41
CA LEU A 99 -3.46 -8.79 20.56
C LEU A 99 -2.22 -7.90 20.44
N LEU A 100 -2.39 -6.60 20.24
CA LEU A 100 -1.28 -5.66 20.21
C LEU A 100 -0.55 -5.59 21.57
N SER A 101 -1.27 -5.63 22.69
CA SER A 101 -0.67 -5.65 24.03
C SER A 101 0.11 -6.93 24.35
N LEU A 102 -0.17 -8.03 23.64
CA LEU A 102 0.59 -9.29 23.70
C LEU A 102 1.90 -9.23 22.89
N GLY A 103 2.16 -8.12 22.18
CA GLY A 103 3.38 -7.94 21.39
C GLY A 103 3.26 -8.40 19.94
N VAL A 104 2.05 -8.64 19.42
CA VAL A 104 1.84 -8.94 18.00
C VAL A 104 2.22 -7.71 17.17
N PRO A 105 3.11 -7.82 16.17
CA PRO A 105 3.59 -6.66 15.43
C PRO A 105 2.48 -6.02 14.58
N VAL A 106 2.39 -4.68 14.67
CA VAL A 106 1.49 -3.91 13.80
C VAL A 106 2.07 -3.83 12.39
N ASN A 107 1.23 -4.06 11.38
CA ASN A 107 1.63 -4.10 9.97
C ASN A 107 0.70 -3.24 9.09
N MET A 108 1.19 -2.79 7.94
CA MET A 108 0.45 -1.91 7.02
C MET A 108 -0.82 -2.55 6.45
N ASN A 109 -0.87 -3.88 6.35
CA ASN A 109 -2.04 -4.62 5.88
C ASN A 109 -3.28 -4.47 6.78
N LEU A 110 -3.13 -3.93 8.00
CA LEU A 110 -4.25 -3.63 8.90
C LEU A 110 -4.96 -2.32 8.55
N MET A 111 -4.31 -1.42 7.79
CA MET A 111 -4.85 -0.10 7.45
C MET A 111 -6.06 -0.20 6.52
N GLU A 112 -6.00 -1.02 5.47
CA GLU A 112 -7.09 -1.15 4.49
C GLU A 112 -8.40 -1.64 5.15
N PRO A 113 -8.42 -2.72 5.98
CA PRO A 113 -9.61 -3.09 6.72
C PRO A 113 -10.14 -1.99 7.65
N ALA A 114 -9.26 -1.28 8.37
CA ALA A 114 -9.69 -0.20 9.28
C ALA A 114 -10.32 0.99 8.52
N ILE A 115 -9.75 1.37 7.37
CA ILE A 115 -10.29 2.40 6.48
C ILE A 115 -11.65 2.00 5.93
N LYS A 116 -11.79 0.78 5.39
CA LYS A 116 -13.06 0.25 4.87
C LYS A 116 -14.17 0.23 5.93
N ARG A 117 -13.80 0.00 7.18
CA ARG A 117 -14.72 0.04 8.33
C ARG A 117 -15.00 1.44 8.87
N ARG A 118 -14.30 2.48 8.39
CA ARG A 118 -14.38 3.86 8.89
C ARG A 118 -14.10 3.95 10.39
N SER A 119 -13.24 3.08 10.91
CA SER A 119 -12.94 3.00 12.34
C SER A 119 -11.74 3.84 12.70
N LEU A 120 -11.98 5.10 13.07
CA LEU A 120 -10.92 6.00 13.53
C LEU A 120 -10.23 5.49 14.79
N ASP A 121 -10.95 4.75 15.66
CA ASP A 121 -10.39 4.13 16.86
C ASP A 121 -9.33 3.07 16.51
N LEU A 122 -9.56 2.25 15.47
CA LEU A 122 -8.56 1.29 15.01
C LEU A 122 -7.35 1.99 14.37
N LEU A 123 -7.58 3.03 13.58
CA LEU A 123 -6.50 3.81 12.98
C LEU A 123 -5.62 4.47 14.05
N LEU A 124 -6.24 5.13 15.04
CA LEU A 124 -5.55 5.69 16.22
C LEU A 124 -4.74 4.62 16.94
N LEU A 125 -5.36 3.47 17.21
CA LEU A 125 -4.71 2.36 17.89
C LEU A 125 -3.47 1.86 17.13
N PHE A 126 -3.50 1.80 15.81
CA PHE A 126 -2.33 1.38 15.04
C PHE A 126 -1.19 2.40 15.08
N LEU A 127 -1.50 3.70 15.06
CA LEU A 127 -0.49 4.75 15.27
C LEU A 127 0.12 4.69 16.68
N GLU A 128 -0.69 4.43 17.71
CA GLU A 128 -0.22 4.25 19.10
C GLU A 128 0.81 3.11 19.23
N TYR A 129 0.66 2.06 18.42
CA TYR A 129 1.58 0.92 18.38
C TYR A 129 2.72 1.07 17.36
N GLY A 130 2.95 2.28 16.85
CA GLY A 130 4.14 2.63 16.08
C GLY A 130 4.02 2.45 14.57
N LEU A 131 2.81 2.33 14.03
CA LEU A 131 2.60 2.40 12.58
C LEU A 131 2.92 3.81 12.08
N ASP A 132 3.84 3.91 11.13
CA ASP A 132 4.23 5.18 10.51
C ASP A 132 3.23 5.59 9.41
N ILE A 133 2.46 6.64 9.65
CA ILE A 133 1.43 7.15 8.75
C ILE A 133 1.95 7.55 7.36
N ASN A 134 3.26 7.80 7.23
CA ASN A 134 3.92 8.24 5.98
C ASN A 134 4.79 7.16 5.35
N LYS A 135 4.83 5.96 5.92
CA LYS A 135 5.54 4.83 5.32
C LYS A 135 4.69 4.18 4.23
N GLU A 136 5.31 3.84 3.10
CA GLU A 136 4.66 3.15 1.99
C GLU A 136 3.98 1.85 2.41
N VAL A 137 2.81 1.55 1.83
CA VAL A 137 2.12 0.28 2.06
C VAL A 137 2.91 -0.86 1.40
N GLU A 138 3.37 -0.62 0.17
CA GLU A 138 4.23 -1.51 -0.61
C GLU A 138 5.21 -0.69 -1.45
N TRP A 139 6.26 -1.31 -2.00
CA TRP A 139 7.24 -0.63 -2.85
C TRP A 139 6.61 0.11 -4.05
N CYS A 140 5.47 -0.37 -4.56
CA CYS A 140 4.74 0.23 -5.66
C CYS A 140 3.43 0.90 -5.24
N PHE A 141 3.15 1.03 -3.94
CA PHE A 141 1.92 1.62 -3.43
C PHE A 141 2.22 2.67 -2.34
N PRO A 142 1.71 3.92 -2.47
CA PRO A 142 2.06 5.01 -1.55
C PRO A 142 1.60 4.76 -0.09
N PRO A 143 1.91 5.68 0.83
CA PRO A 143 1.49 5.58 2.23
C PRO A 143 -0.03 5.45 2.45
N PRO A 144 -0.49 4.99 3.64
CA PRO A 144 -1.87 4.60 3.90
C PRO A 144 -2.99 5.56 3.49
N LEU A 145 -2.73 6.88 3.44
CA LEU A 145 -3.69 7.86 2.91
C LEU A 145 -4.14 7.51 1.47
N SER A 146 -3.25 6.93 0.66
CA SER A 146 -3.57 6.47 -0.70
C SER A 146 -4.63 5.36 -0.74
N LEU A 147 -4.71 4.49 0.27
CA LEU A 147 -5.77 3.46 0.37
C LEU A 147 -7.15 4.11 0.53
N ALA A 148 -7.24 5.19 1.32
CA ALA A 148 -8.48 5.94 1.50
C ALA A 148 -8.90 6.65 0.20
N LEU A 149 -7.93 7.16 -0.57
CA LEU A 149 -8.19 7.87 -1.83
C LEU A 149 -8.58 6.91 -2.96
N ASP A 150 -7.90 5.77 -3.08
CA ASP A 150 -8.15 4.74 -4.09
C ASP A 150 -9.53 4.08 -3.90
N THR A 151 -9.92 3.82 -2.64
CA THR A 151 -11.22 3.21 -2.32
C THR A 151 -12.38 4.19 -2.26
N GLY A 152 -12.12 5.50 -2.45
CA GLY A 152 -13.15 6.54 -2.33
C GLY A 152 -13.73 6.63 -0.92
N ALA A 153 -12.90 6.48 0.11
CA ALA A 153 -13.31 6.57 1.51
C ALA A 153 -13.91 7.94 1.85
N ASP A 154 -14.66 7.98 2.95
CA ASP A 154 -15.34 9.19 3.39
C ASP A 154 -14.34 10.32 3.69
N GLU A 155 -14.76 11.55 3.39
CA GLU A 155 -14.00 12.77 3.69
C GLU A 155 -13.54 12.85 5.15
N LEU A 156 -14.33 12.32 6.09
CA LEU A 156 -13.96 12.23 7.51
C LEU A 156 -12.69 11.40 7.74
N VAL A 157 -12.54 10.27 7.06
CA VAL A 157 -11.35 9.40 7.20
C VAL A 157 -10.14 10.11 6.61
N ILE A 158 -10.31 10.76 5.46
CA ILE A 158 -9.25 11.51 4.79
C ILE A 158 -8.81 12.69 5.66
N ALA A 159 -9.75 13.47 6.20
CA ALA A 159 -9.47 14.56 7.13
C ALA A 159 -8.73 14.05 8.37
N TRP A 160 -9.15 12.92 8.94
CA TRP A 160 -8.45 12.31 10.06
C TRP A 160 -6.99 11.99 9.74
N PHE A 161 -6.67 11.44 8.56
CA PHE A 161 -5.29 11.20 8.16
C PHE A 161 -4.47 12.49 8.12
N LEU A 162 -5.04 13.56 7.53
CA LEU A 162 -4.37 14.85 7.43
C LEU A 162 -4.15 15.48 8.82
N ASP A 163 -5.14 15.43 9.70
CA ASP A 163 -5.06 15.92 11.07
C ASP A 163 -4.00 15.19 11.92
N HIS A 164 -3.66 13.95 11.54
CA HIS A 164 -2.64 13.12 12.20
C HIS A 164 -1.28 13.15 11.48
N GLY A 165 -1.07 14.10 10.56
CA GLY A 165 0.22 14.35 9.92
C GLY A 165 0.55 13.43 8.74
N ALA A 166 -0.47 12.83 8.10
CA ALA A 166 -0.28 12.22 6.79
C ALA A 166 0.16 13.29 5.78
N ASP A 167 1.27 13.04 5.10
CA ASP A 167 1.82 13.88 4.04
C ASP A 167 1.28 13.40 2.68
N PRO A 168 0.46 14.21 1.99
CA PRO A 168 -0.05 13.85 0.67
C PRO A 168 1.04 13.72 -0.41
N ASP A 169 2.25 14.26 -0.19
CA ASP A 169 3.40 14.18 -1.12
C ASP A 169 4.42 13.09 -0.72
N ALA A 170 4.15 12.31 0.34
CA ALA A 170 5.02 11.21 0.71
C ALA A 170 4.99 10.09 -0.34
N ARG A 171 6.16 9.72 -0.85
CA ARG A 171 6.30 8.80 -1.99
C ARG A 171 6.60 7.36 -1.59
N CYS A 172 6.10 6.40 -2.37
CA CYS A 172 6.67 5.06 -2.39
C CYS A 172 7.94 4.98 -3.27
N GLN A 173 8.59 3.81 -3.30
CA GLN A 173 9.75 3.57 -4.15
C GLN A 173 9.49 3.78 -5.64
N MET A 174 8.24 3.70 -6.10
CA MET A 174 7.88 4.00 -7.48
C MET A 174 7.61 5.48 -7.77
N ASP A 175 7.94 6.40 -6.86
CA ASP A 175 7.67 7.84 -6.99
C ASP A 175 6.17 8.17 -7.16
N MET A 176 5.30 7.32 -6.60
CA MET A 176 3.87 7.57 -6.49
C MET A 176 3.56 8.11 -5.10
N THR A 177 2.59 9.02 -4.99
CA THR A 177 2.18 9.68 -3.73
C THR A 177 0.68 9.54 -3.49
N PRO A 178 0.15 9.76 -2.27
CA PRO A 178 -1.28 9.84 -2.06
C PRO A 178 -1.94 10.87 -2.98
N LEU A 179 -1.29 12.03 -3.18
CA LEU A 179 -1.78 13.06 -4.09
C LEU A 179 -1.82 12.58 -5.55
N SER A 180 -0.88 11.75 -6.01
CA SER A 180 -0.95 11.17 -7.36
C SER A 180 -2.15 10.25 -7.57
N ILE A 181 -2.48 9.43 -6.56
CA ILE A 181 -3.68 8.59 -6.55
C ILE A 181 -4.94 9.46 -6.55
N ALA A 182 -4.94 10.56 -5.77
CA ALA A 182 -6.06 11.50 -5.73
C ALA A 182 -6.33 12.15 -7.10
N MET A 183 -5.30 12.55 -7.85
CA MET A 183 -5.48 13.14 -9.18
C MET A 183 -6.29 12.22 -10.09
N GLN A 184 -6.05 10.91 -10.03
CA GLN A 184 -6.69 9.96 -10.92
C GLN A 184 -8.11 9.58 -10.47
N PHE A 185 -8.33 9.35 -9.16
CA PHE A 185 -9.56 8.71 -8.67
C PHE A 185 -10.41 9.57 -7.73
N ALA A 186 -9.83 10.54 -7.02
CA ALA A 186 -10.56 11.27 -5.99
C ALA A 186 -11.45 12.39 -6.56
N PRO A 187 -12.53 12.78 -5.87
CA PRO A 187 -13.31 13.97 -6.22
C PRO A 187 -12.48 15.25 -6.13
N LEU A 188 -12.80 16.26 -6.97
CA LEU A 188 -12.14 17.56 -6.94
C LEU A 188 -12.14 18.24 -5.56
N SER A 189 -13.19 18.05 -4.75
CA SER A 189 -13.26 18.60 -3.39
C SER A 189 -12.14 18.04 -2.49
N ILE A 190 -11.90 16.74 -2.57
CA ILE A 190 -10.83 16.06 -1.83
C ILE A 190 -9.47 16.51 -2.34
N ILE A 191 -9.30 16.63 -3.66
CA ILE A 191 -8.07 17.15 -4.26
C ILE A 191 -7.73 18.54 -3.71
N LYS A 192 -8.72 19.46 -3.71
CA LYS A 192 -8.56 20.81 -3.13
C LYS A 192 -8.19 20.75 -1.65
N MET A 193 -8.81 19.86 -0.88
CA MET A 193 -8.49 19.66 0.54
C MET A 193 -7.03 19.20 0.74
N LEU A 194 -6.51 18.30 -0.10
CA LEU A 194 -5.11 17.86 -0.04
C LEU A 194 -4.15 19.01 -0.37
N PHE A 195 -4.43 19.82 -1.39
CA PHE A 195 -3.60 20.99 -1.73
C PHE A 195 -3.55 22.05 -0.62
N VAL A 196 -4.58 22.15 0.23
CA VAL A 196 -4.52 23.02 1.43
C VAL A 196 -3.47 22.52 2.42
N HIS A 197 -3.25 21.20 2.48
CA HIS A 197 -2.28 20.57 3.37
C HIS A 197 -0.90 20.38 2.73
N THR A 198 -0.75 20.70 1.44
CA THR A 198 0.51 20.55 0.70
C THR A 198 0.85 21.84 -0.06
N SER A 199 1.84 22.60 0.42
CA SER A 199 2.16 23.91 -0.13
C SER A 199 2.95 23.90 -1.45
N ALA A 200 3.62 22.79 -1.79
CA ALA A 200 4.39 22.62 -3.03
C ALA A 200 4.75 21.15 -3.27
N PRO A 201 3.86 20.33 -3.84
CA PRO A 201 4.19 18.94 -4.14
C PRO A 201 5.28 18.87 -5.22
N GLN A 202 6.23 17.95 -5.03
CA GLN A 202 7.39 17.79 -5.92
C GLN A 202 7.49 16.38 -6.50
N ASN A 203 6.71 15.43 -5.98
CA ASN A 203 6.79 14.02 -6.34
C ASN A 203 5.48 13.56 -7.01
N GLY A 204 5.38 12.27 -7.35
CA GLY A 204 4.08 11.66 -7.68
C GLY A 204 3.67 11.73 -9.15
N GLN A 205 4.49 12.31 -10.04
CA GLN A 205 4.13 12.43 -11.47
C GLN A 205 2.70 13.02 -11.67
N LEU A 206 2.33 14.02 -10.87
CA LEU A 206 0.93 14.46 -10.70
C LEU A 206 0.22 14.77 -12.01
N LEU A 207 0.93 15.37 -12.98
CA LEU A 207 0.35 15.71 -14.28
C LEU A 207 0.05 14.47 -15.12
N HIS A 208 0.88 13.43 -15.08
CA HIS A 208 0.59 12.16 -15.77
C HIS A 208 -0.64 11.47 -15.15
N TYR A 209 -0.78 11.48 -13.82
CA TYR A 209 -1.96 10.92 -13.17
C TYR A 209 -3.22 11.75 -13.41
N ALA A 210 -3.11 13.08 -13.44
CA ALA A 210 -4.21 13.97 -13.82
C ALA A 210 -4.63 13.77 -15.28
N ALA A 211 -3.69 13.57 -16.21
CA ALA A 211 -4.00 13.31 -17.61
C ALA A 211 -4.77 12.01 -17.84
N ARG A 212 -4.50 10.97 -17.03
CA ARG A 212 -5.25 9.69 -17.06
C ARG A 212 -6.67 9.79 -16.47
N ARG A 213 -7.03 10.92 -15.88
CA ARG A 213 -8.33 11.12 -15.24
C ARG A 213 -9.42 11.21 -16.31
N THR A 214 -10.47 10.40 -16.16
CA THR A 214 -11.57 10.30 -17.13
C THR A 214 -12.83 11.08 -16.74
N SER A 215 -12.84 11.73 -15.58
CA SER A 215 -13.97 12.53 -15.11
C SER A 215 -13.99 13.93 -15.70
N ARG A 216 -15.17 14.57 -15.68
CA ARG A 216 -15.44 15.86 -16.35
C ARG A 216 -14.64 17.04 -15.79
N ASP A 217 -14.07 16.89 -14.60
CA ASP A 217 -13.28 17.88 -13.89
C ASP A 217 -11.77 17.75 -14.20
N SER A 218 -11.37 16.96 -15.20
CA SER A 218 -9.97 16.75 -15.57
C SER A 218 -9.21 18.06 -15.86
N ASP A 219 -9.80 18.95 -16.66
CA ASP A 219 -9.21 20.26 -16.95
C ASP A 219 -8.96 21.08 -15.68
N GLU A 220 -9.93 21.08 -14.75
CA GLU A 220 -9.80 21.79 -13.47
C GLU A 220 -8.69 21.18 -12.58
N VAL A 221 -8.53 19.85 -12.61
CA VAL A 221 -7.46 19.16 -11.87
C VAL A 221 -6.08 19.47 -12.49
N ILE A 222 -5.97 19.46 -13.82
CA ILE A 222 -4.75 19.84 -14.53
C ILE A 222 -4.37 21.29 -14.21
N ASP A 223 -5.34 22.22 -14.27
CA ASP A 223 -5.13 23.62 -13.92
C ASP A 223 -4.66 23.78 -12.47
N LEU A 224 -5.22 23.02 -11.53
CA LEU A 224 -4.76 23.01 -10.14
C LEU A 224 -3.31 22.56 -10.01
N VAL A 225 -2.92 21.48 -10.70
CA VAL A 225 -1.53 20.99 -10.73
C VAL A 225 -0.61 22.05 -11.29
N LEU A 226 -0.94 22.67 -12.43
CA LEU A 226 -0.11 23.71 -13.06
C LEU A 226 0.05 24.96 -12.18
N GLN A 227 -0.98 25.32 -11.40
CA GLN A 227 -0.92 26.47 -10.48
C GLN A 227 -0.04 26.21 -9.26
N HIS A 228 -0.03 24.98 -8.73
CA HIS A 228 0.66 24.64 -7.47
C HIS A 228 2.06 24.05 -7.69
N CYS A 229 2.32 23.43 -8.85
CA CYS A 229 3.59 22.77 -9.18
C CYS A 229 4.48 23.65 -10.07
N LYS A 230 5.21 24.60 -9.48
CA LYS A 230 6.00 25.61 -10.22
C LYS A 230 7.21 25.08 -11.00
N ASN A 231 7.71 23.89 -10.68
CA ASN A 231 8.89 23.27 -11.29
C ASN A 231 8.54 22.13 -12.25
N LEU A 232 7.26 22.00 -12.63
CA LEU A 232 6.82 20.91 -13.48
C LEU A 232 7.10 21.24 -14.95
N GLU A 233 7.91 20.43 -15.64
CA GLU A 233 8.01 20.53 -17.09
C GLU A 233 6.91 19.69 -17.74
N VAL A 234 5.99 20.36 -18.44
CA VAL A 234 4.78 19.73 -19.03
C VAL A 234 5.12 18.61 -20.02
N ASN A 235 6.31 18.66 -20.63
CA ASN A 235 6.76 17.69 -21.63
C ASN A 235 7.64 16.58 -21.06
N ASP A 236 7.69 16.44 -19.74
CA ASP A 236 8.47 15.41 -19.08
C ASP A 236 7.96 14.01 -19.39
N ILE A 237 8.89 13.12 -19.73
CA ILE A 237 8.60 11.69 -19.81
C ILE A 237 8.37 11.19 -18.38
N MET A 238 7.35 10.37 -18.17
CA MET A 238 7.04 9.82 -16.85
C MET A 238 8.28 9.16 -16.24
N TYR A 239 8.58 9.49 -14.98
CA TYR A 239 9.73 9.01 -14.21
C TYR A 239 11.13 9.35 -14.75
N HIS A 240 11.29 10.22 -15.75
CA HIS A 240 12.62 10.56 -16.29
C HIS A 240 13.61 11.04 -15.22
N ASN A 241 13.13 11.72 -14.17
CA ASN A 241 13.92 12.17 -13.02
C ASN A 241 14.05 11.14 -11.89
N HIS A 242 13.43 9.97 -12.02
CA HIS A 242 13.43 8.90 -11.00
C HIS A 242 13.95 7.59 -11.60
N ALA A 243 15.27 7.40 -11.55
CA ALA A 243 15.99 6.31 -12.23
C ALA A 243 15.42 4.91 -11.95
N PHE A 244 15.07 4.61 -10.69
CA PHE A 244 14.49 3.30 -10.34
C PHE A 244 13.14 3.05 -11.04
N SER A 245 12.23 4.02 -10.99
CA SER A 245 10.92 3.91 -11.64
C SER A 245 11.05 3.86 -13.17
N PHE A 246 11.95 4.67 -13.73
CA PHE A 246 12.23 4.67 -15.16
C PHE A 246 12.73 3.29 -15.62
N GLU A 247 13.71 2.72 -14.94
CA GLU A 247 14.27 1.41 -15.30
C GLU A 247 13.24 0.28 -15.23
N ILE A 248 12.37 0.29 -14.22
CA ILE A 248 11.31 -0.72 -14.07
C ILE A 248 10.23 -0.57 -15.14
N ARG A 249 9.89 0.66 -15.55
CA ARG A 249 8.74 0.92 -16.44
C ARG A 249 9.11 1.22 -17.89
N LYS A 250 10.38 1.45 -18.25
CA LYS A 250 10.76 1.78 -19.64
C LYS A 250 10.34 0.71 -20.65
N CYS A 251 10.21 -0.55 -20.24
CA CYS A 251 9.78 -1.65 -21.11
C CYS A 251 8.31 -1.58 -21.53
N VAL A 252 7.46 -0.88 -20.76
CA VAL A 252 6.03 -0.72 -21.10
C VAL A 252 5.74 0.51 -21.95
N GLY A 253 6.77 1.30 -22.28
CA GLY A 253 6.63 2.58 -22.98
C GLY A 253 6.24 3.70 -22.00
N LEU A 254 7.16 4.63 -21.76
CA LEU A 254 6.91 5.81 -20.95
C LEU A 254 6.72 7.02 -21.87
N GLY A 255 5.64 7.77 -21.66
CA GLY A 255 5.29 8.95 -22.44
C GLY A 255 5.28 10.23 -21.62
N THR A 256 4.98 11.35 -22.29
CA THR A 256 4.63 12.60 -21.61
C THR A 256 3.20 12.53 -21.08
N ALA A 257 2.79 13.47 -20.22
CA ALA A 257 1.41 13.52 -19.75
C ALA A 257 0.39 13.59 -20.90
N LEU A 258 0.75 14.24 -22.01
CA LEU A 258 -0.10 14.29 -23.21
C LEU A 258 -0.31 12.92 -23.88
N HIS A 259 0.67 12.00 -23.77
CA HIS A 259 0.50 10.64 -24.30
C HIS A 259 -0.47 9.80 -23.47
N GLU A 260 -0.74 10.22 -22.24
CA GLU A 260 -1.62 9.55 -21.28
C GLU A 260 -3.03 10.14 -21.26
N ALA A 261 -3.26 11.23 -21.99
CA ALA A 261 -4.57 11.86 -22.16
C ALA A 261 -5.33 11.18 -23.30
N ASP A 262 -6.51 10.65 -22.99
CA ASP A 262 -7.45 10.07 -23.97
C ASP A 262 -8.31 11.12 -24.69
#